data_AF-T1B7K2-F1
#
_entry.id   AF-T1B7K2-F1
#
_cell.length_a   1.000
_cell.length_b   1.000
_cell.length_c   1.000
_cell.angle_alpha   90.00
_cell.angle_beta   90.00
_cell.angle_gamma   90.00
#
_symmetry.space_group_name_H-M   'P 1'
#
loop_
_entity.id
_entity.type
_entity.pdbx_description
1 polymer ?
#
loop_
_entity_poly.entity_id
_entity_poly.type
_entity_poly.pdbx_seq_one_letter_code
_entity_poly.pdbx_strand_id
1 'polypeptide(L)'
;DTFQLYEKEDLGDAMLVQNSNRRRKQKNLDIRVILGNPPYSIGQKSENDNNDNVAYPHLDGRVRSTYADRSIATLAKGLYDSYIRAIRWASDRIGDSGVIGFVTNAGYLDSNSADGLRKCLAEEFSSIYVFHLRGNARTAGELRRKEKDNVFGMGSRAPIAISLLVKNPNGEQQGQIYFHDIGDYLTREEKLGKLIEFGSIAGITEQQRWQTVTPDQHGDWLNQRDDGFNQYIVMG
;
A
#
# COMPACT_ATOMS: atom_id res chain seq x y z
N ASP A 1 -11.14 -11.61 -12.12
CA ASP A 1 -10.98 -11.10 -10.75
C ASP A 1 -10.01 -11.97 -9.96
N THR A 2 -8.91 -11.38 -9.48
CA THR A 2 -7.85 -12.04 -8.70
C THR A 2 -8.26 -12.26 -7.25
N PHE A 3 -9.03 -11.33 -6.67
CA PHE A 3 -9.50 -11.45 -5.28
C PHE A 3 -10.49 -12.61 -5.15
N GLN A 4 -11.34 -12.80 -6.16
CA GLN A 4 -12.30 -13.91 -6.22
C GLN A 4 -11.66 -15.31 -6.24
N LEU A 5 -10.37 -15.44 -6.57
CA LEU A 5 -9.70 -16.75 -6.72
C LEU A 5 -9.65 -17.57 -5.41
N TYR A 6 -9.81 -16.90 -4.26
CA TYR A 6 -9.79 -17.52 -2.93
C TYR A 6 -11.14 -17.47 -2.20
N GLU A 7 -12.19 -16.92 -2.79
CA GLU A 7 -13.50 -16.77 -2.13
C GLU A 7 -14.39 -18.03 -2.22
N LYS A 8 -14.26 -18.84 -3.29
CA LYS A 8 -15.02 -20.09 -3.48
C LYS A 8 -14.18 -21.14 -4.20
N GLU A 9 -14.44 -22.42 -3.92
CA GLU A 9 -14.01 -23.51 -4.81
C GLU A 9 -14.84 -23.46 -6.10
N ASP A 10 -14.14 -23.49 -7.22
CA ASP A 10 -14.67 -23.24 -8.56
C ASP A 10 -15.75 -24.28 -8.92
N LEU A 11 -17.04 -23.91 -8.85
CA LEU A 11 -18.12 -24.59 -9.57
C LEU A 11 -17.87 -24.29 -11.05
N GLY A 12 -17.02 -25.13 -11.66
CA GLY A 12 -16.47 -24.92 -12.98
C GLY A 12 -17.56 -24.65 -14.00
N ASP A 13 -17.57 -23.42 -14.53
CA ASP A 13 -18.46 -23.07 -15.63
C ASP A 13 -18.00 -23.85 -16.86
N ALA A 14 -18.84 -24.77 -17.36
CA ALA A 14 -18.51 -25.69 -18.45
C ALA A 14 -18.08 -24.97 -19.74
N MET A 15 -18.37 -23.67 -19.84
CA MET A 15 -18.03 -22.80 -20.96
C MET A 15 -16.59 -22.24 -20.91
N LEU A 16 -15.89 -22.29 -19.75
CA LEU A 16 -14.58 -21.64 -19.53
C LEU A 16 -13.50 -22.59 -19.00
N VAL A 17 -13.61 -23.89 -19.27
CA VAL A 17 -12.73 -24.96 -18.75
C VAL A 17 -11.23 -24.66 -18.93
N GLN A 18 -10.81 -24.09 -20.06
CA GLN A 18 -9.40 -23.75 -20.29
C GLN A 18 -8.90 -22.63 -19.36
N ASN A 19 -9.73 -21.63 -19.07
CA ASN A 19 -9.41 -20.53 -18.14
C ASN A 19 -9.36 -21.05 -16.70
N SER A 20 -10.35 -21.86 -16.28
CA SER A 20 -10.38 -22.51 -14.97
C SER A 20 -9.16 -23.42 -14.76
N ASN A 21 -8.73 -24.17 -15.79
CA ASN A 21 -7.54 -25.02 -15.70
C ASN A 21 -6.24 -24.21 -15.51
N ARG A 22 -6.07 -23.09 -16.23
CA ARG A 22 -4.91 -22.19 -16.05
C ARG A 22 -4.90 -21.58 -14.64
N ARG A 23 -6.07 -21.17 -14.14
CA ARG A 23 -6.24 -20.64 -12.78
C ARG A 23 -5.87 -21.65 -11.71
N ARG A 24 -6.34 -22.90 -11.80
CA ARG A 24 -5.97 -23.98 -10.86
C ARG A 24 -4.46 -24.24 -10.87
N LYS A 25 -3.84 -24.31 -12.05
CA LYS A 25 -2.38 -24.45 -12.17
C LYS A 25 -1.66 -23.31 -11.49
N GLN A 26 -2.09 -22.05 -11.71
CA GLN A 26 -1.50 -20.88 -11.06
C GLN A 26 -1.70 -20.86 -9.54
N LYS A 27 -2.85 -21.32 -9.03
CA LYS A 27 -3.12 -21.41 -7.58
C LYS A 27 -2.13 -22.33 -6.87
N ASN A 28 -1.71 -23.41 -7.54
CA ASN A 28 -0.77 -24.39 -6.99
C ASN A 28 0.70 -23.98 -7.10
N LEU A 29 1.03 -22.88 -7.80
CA LEU A 29 2.40 -22.40 -7.88
C LEU A 29 2.84 -21.73 -6.59
N ASP A 30 4.11 -21.91 -6.24
CA ASP A 30 4.78 -21.16 -5.19
C ASP A 30 5.20 -19.78 -5.73
N ILE A 31 4.33 -18.78 -5.56
CA ILE A 31 4.54 -17.44 -6.12
C ILE A 31 5.41 -16.63 -5.17
N ARG A 32 6.63 -16.33 -5.60
CA ARG A 32 7.62 -15.57 -4.83
C ARG A 32 7.70 -14.09 -5.19
N VAL A 33 7.10 -13.68 -6.30
CA VAL A 33 7.15 -12.29 -6.78
C VAL A 33 5.77 -11.87 -7.27
N ILE A 34 5.28 -10.74 -6.76
CA ILE A 34 4.02 -10.13 -7.19
C ILE A 34 4.30 -8.66 -7.52
N LEU A 35 4.06 -8.26 -8.77
CA LEU A 35 4.25 -6.89 -9.24
C LEU A 35 2.95 -6.32 -9.80
N GLY A 36 2.75 -5.02 -9.71
CA GLY A 36 1.61 -4.38 -10.38
C GLY A 36 1.27 -2.97 -9.95
N ASN A 37 0.24 -2.43 -10.59
CA ASN A 37 -0.44 -1.20 -10.21
C ASN A 37 -1.89 -1.56 -9.85
N PRO A 38 -2.17 -1.98 -8.60
CA PRO A 38 -3.51 -2.40 -8.21
C PRO A 38 -4.51 -1.23 -8.32
N PRO A 39 -5.81 -1.49 -8.51
CA PRO A 39 -6.81 -0.43 -8.63
C PRO A 39 -6.98 0.34 -7.30
N TYR A 40 -7.25 1.65 -7.39
CA TYR A 40 -7.49 2.51 -6.23
C TYR A 40 -8.99 2.85 -6.17
N SER A 41 -9.73 2.20 -5.27
CA SER A 41 -11.18 2.41 -5.11
C SER A 41 -11.63 2.06 -3.70
N ILE A 42 -11.99 3.08 -2.93
CA ILE A 42 -12.58 2.96 -1.59
C ILE A 42 -14.10 2.71 -1.61
N GLY A 43 -14.73 2.73 -2.80
CA GLY A 43 -16.17 2.59 -3.01
C GLY A 43 -16.71 3.61 -4.01
N GLN A 44 -18.04 3.64 -4.16
CA GLN A 44 -18.74 4.60 -5.02
C GLN A 44 -18.60 6.04 -4.53
N LYS A 45 -18.66 7.00 -5.46
CA LYS A 45 -18.68 8.43 -5.12
C LYS A 45 -20.09 8.90 -4.74
N SER A 46 -21.12 8.24 -5.26
CA SER A 46 -22.53 8.48 -4.98
C SER A 46 -23.27 7.16 -4.86
N GLU A 47 -24.27 7.05 -3.98
CA GLU A 47 -25.15 5.87 -3.90
C GLU A 47 -25.93 5.63 -5.22
N ASN A 48 -26.07 6.67 -6.05
CA ASN A 48 -26.73 6.58 -7.35
C ASN A 48 -25.87 5.96 -8.47
N ASP A 49 -24.58 5.70 -8.24
CA ASP A 49 -23.69 5.18 -9.30
C ASP A 49 -23.88 3.66 -9.54
N ASN A 50 -24.60 2.95 -8.64
CA ASN A 50 -24.84 1.50 -8.63
C ASN A 50 -23.59 0.63 -8.98
N ASN A 51 -22.42 1.08 -8.54
CA ASN A 51 -21.10 0.49 -8.81
C ASN A 51 -20.36 0.11 -7.52
N ASP A 52 -21.05 -0.62 -6.64
CA ASP A 52 -20.50 -0.96 -5.33
C ASP A 52 -19.27 -1.84 -5.48
N ASN A 53 -18.30 -1.63 -4.60
CA ASN A 53 -17.15 -2.52 -4.54
C ASN A 53 -17.66 -3.94 -4.28
N VAL A 54 -17.22 -4.88 -5.12
CA VAL A 54 -17.49 -6.30 -4.93
C VAL A 54 -17.05 -6.71 -3.52
N ALA A 55 -17.91 -7.46 -2.83
CA ALA A 55 -17.60 -8.01 -1.52
C ALA A 55 -16.70 -9.23 -1.66
N TYR A 56 -15.64 -9.28 -0.85
CA TYR A 56 -14.71 -10.41 -0.80
C TYR A 56 -14.63 -10.90 0.65
N PRO A 57 -15.60 -11.69 1.15
CA PRO A 57 -15.72 -12.02 2.56
C PRO A 57 -14.44 -12.58 3.20
N HIS A 58 -13.70 -13.46 2.52
CA HIS A 58 -12.45 -14.00 3.04
C HIS A 58 -11.35 -12.93 3.08
N LEU A 59 -11.13 -12.22 1.98
CA LEU A 59 -10.11 -11.16 1.92
C LEU A 59 -10.41 -10.00 2.88
N ASP A 60 -11.67 -9.58 2.97
CA ASP A 60 -12.14 -8.56 3.91
C ASP A 60 -12.01 -9.05 5.36
N GLY A 61 -12.23 -10.35 5.62
CA GLY A 61 -11.93 -10.98 6.90
C GLY A 61 -10.45 -10.94 7.27
N ARG A 62 -9.56 -11.14 6.29
CA ARG A 62 -8.11 -10.98 6.47
C ARG A 62 -7.75 -9.52 6.78
N VAL A 63 -8.27 -8.56 6.02
CA VAL A 63 -8.08 -7.12 6.32
C VAL A 63 -8.54 -6.76 7.73
N ARG A 64 -9.70 -7.28 8.16
CA ARG A 64 -10.22 -7.06 9.52
C ARG A 64 -9.26 -7.61 10.58
N SER A 65 -8.98 -8.92 10.51
CA SER A 65 -8.16 -9.64 11.49
C SER A 65 -6.68 -9.24 11.53
N THR A 66 -6.17 -8.55 10.50
CA THR A 66 -4.79 -8.05 10.48
C THR A 66 -4.70 -6.55 10.68
N TYR A 67 -5.34 -5.75 9.83
CA TYR A 67 -5.14 -4.30 9.78
C TYR A 67 -6.12 -3.57 10.68
N ALA A 68 -7.41 -3.92 10.63
CA ALA A 68 -8.43 -3.18 11.37
C ALA A 68 -8.33 -3.46 12.89
N ASP A 69 -8.12 -4.71 13.29
CA ASP A 69 -8.01 -5.12 14.71
C ASP A 69 -6.82 -4.46 15.43
N ARG A 70 -5.85 -3.93 14.68
CA ARG A 70 -4.66 -3.24 15.20
C ARG A 70 -4.73 -1.72 15.07
N SER A 71 -5.80 -1.20 14.47
CA SER A 71 -6.03 0.24 14.31
C SER A 71 -6.78 0.79 15.52
N ILE A 72 -6.38 1.97 15.99
CA ILE A 72 -7.13 2.70 17.04
C ILE A 72 -8.24 3.58 16.45
N ALA A 73 -8.37 3.65 15.13
CA ALA A 73 -9.33 4.52 14.48
C ALA A 73 -10.76 3.99 14.59
N THR A 74 -11.70 4.83 15.02
CA THR A 74 -13.13 4.51 15.11
C THR A 74 -13.74 4.17 13.74
N LEU A 75 -13.22 4.75 12.66
CA LEU A 75 -13.69 4.51 11.30
C LEU A 75 -12.58 3.98 10.39
N ALA A 76 -12.60 2.68 10.15
CA ALA A 76 -11.59 1.98 9.34
C ALA A 76 -12.01 1.74 7.88
N LYS A 77 -12.98 2.50 7.34
CA LYS A 77 -13.47 2.33 5.95
C LYS A 77 -12.34 2.40 4.91
N GLY A 78 -11.32 3.23 5.18
CA GLY A 78 -10.12 3.35 4.35
C GLY A 78 -9.39 2.05 4.09
N LEU A 79 -9.38 1.12 5.06
CA LEU A 79 -8.66 -0.16 4.97
C LEU A 79 -9.24 -1.11 3.92
N TYR A 80 -10.47 -0.87 3.47
CA TYR A 80 -11.14 -1.70 2.47
C TYR A 80 -11.03 -1.14 1.04
N ASP A 81 -10.17 -0.13 0.84
CA ASP A 81 -9.78 0.30 -0.50
C ASP A 81 -9.11 -0.86 -1.26
N SER A 82 -9.45 -1.01 -2.55
CA SER A 82 -8.95 -2.07 -3.42
C SER A 82 -7.42 -2.21 -3.46
N TYR A 83 -6.65 -1.13 -3.27
CA TYR A 83 -5.19 -1.26 -3.22
C TYR A 83 -4.69 -1.85 -1.90
N ILE A 84 -5.37 -1.59 -0.78
CA ILE A 84 -5.04 -2.21 0.52
C ILE A 84 -5.45 -3.69 0.51
N ARG A 85 -6.60 -4.01 -0.10
CA ARG A 85 -6.98 -5.40 -0.40
C ARG A 85 -5.94 -6.10 -1.25
N ALA A 86 -5.37 -5.42 -2.26
CA ALA A 86 -4.29 -5.97 -3.07
C ALA A 86 -3.02 -6.24 -2.25
N ILE A 87 -2.63 -5.32 -1.35
CA ILE A 87 -1.51 -5.53 -0.44
C ILE A 87 -1.77 -6.73 0.45
N ARG A 88 -2.94 -6.85 1.09
CA ARG A 88 -3.29 -7.99 1.95
C ARG A 88 -3.29 -9.31 1.18
N TRP A 89 -3.93 -9.34 0.02
CA TRP A 89 -3.98 -10.51 -0.85
C TRP A 89 -2.58 -10.95 -1.28
N ALA A 90 -1.73 -10.00 -1.69
CA ALA A 90 -0.37 -10.29 -2.12
C ALA A 90 0.47 -10.81 -0.94
N SER A 91 0.33 -10.20 0.23
CA SER A 91 1.04 -10.57 1.46
C SER A 91 0.71 -12.00 1.91
N ASP A 92 -0.56 -12.41 1.75
CA ASP A 92 -1.00 -13.78 2.00
C ASP A 92 -0.54 -14.73 0.88
N ARG A 93 -0.54 -14.27 -0.38
CA ARG A 93 -0.21 -15.09 -1.55
C ARG A 93 1.26 -15.49 -1.65
N ILE A 94 2.18 -14.62 -1.23
CA ILE A 94 3.63 -14.87 -1.28
C ILE A 94 4.14 -15.82 -0.19
N GLY A 95 3.32 -16.10 0.83
CA GLY A 95 3.72 -16.89 1.99
C GLY A 95 4.84 -16.20 2.80
N ASP A 96 5.85 -16.98 3.20
CA ASP A 96 6.89 -16.53 4.14
C ASP A 96 8.15 -15.94 3.48
N SER A 97 8.30 -16.08 2.16
CA SER A 97 9.47 -15.56 1.45
C SER A 97 9.09 -15.11 0.06
N GLY A 98 9.49 -13.89 -0.30
CA GLY A 98 9.17 -13.30 -1.59
C GLY A 98 9.20 -11.77 -1.58
N VAL A 99 8.86 -11.18 -2.72
CA VAL A 99 8.86 -9.72 -2.94
C VAL A 99 7.54 -9.29 -3.55
N ILE A 100 6.94 -8.25 -2.99
CA ILE A 100 5.80 -7.54 -3.56
C ILE A 100 6.28 -6.18 -4.02
N GLY A 101 6.00 -5.81 -5.27
CA GLY A 101 6.34 -4.49 -5.82
C GLY A 101 5.14 -3.81 -6.41
N PHE A 102 4.63 -2.79 -5.74
CA PHE A 102 3.45 -2.07 -6.20
C PHE A 102 3.66 -0.57 -6.39
N VAL A 103 2.93 -0.02 -7.35
CA VAL A 103 2.66 1.43 -7.43
C VAL A 103 1.25 1.63 -6.88
N THR A 104 1.12 2.32 -5.74
CA THR A 104 -0.17 2.45 -5.04
C THR A 104 -0.48 3.89 -4.65
N ASN A 105 -1.73 4.13 -4.25
CA ASN A 105 -2.08 5.28 -3.45
C ASN A 105 -1.25 5.26 -2.15
N ALA A 106 -0.51 6.34 -1.89
CA ALA A 106 0.39 6.48 -0.75
C ALA A 106 -0.30 6.96 0.54
N GLY A 107 -1.62 7.18 0.52
CA GLY A 107 -2.36 7.72 1.66
C GLY A 107 -2.23 6.90 2.95
N TYR A 108 -1.93 5.60 2.85
CA TYR A 108 -1.72 4.75 4.04
C TYR A 108 -0.47 5.10 4.85
N LEU A 109 0.49 5.84 4.29
CA LEU A 109 1.75 6.16 4.97
C LEU A 109 1.56 7.16 6.12
N ASP A 110 0.52 7.99 6.05
CA ASP A 110 0.27 9.11 6.98
C ASP A 110 -1.19 9.15 7.49
N SER A 111 -2.04 8.21 7.08
CA SER A 111 -3.45 8.21 7.50
C SER A 111 -3.62 7.65 8.92
N ASN A 112 -4.43 8.31 9.73
CA ASN A 112 -4.81 7.85 11.08
C ASN A 112 -5.48 6.46 11.09
N SER A 113 -6.21 6.08 10.05
CA SER A 113 -6.91 4.79 9.98
C SER A 113 -6.08 3.66 9.37
N ALA A 114 -4.84 3.95 9.00
CA ALA A 114 -3.88 2.99 8.44
C ALA A 114 -2.73 2.64 9.40
N ASP A 115 -2.81 3.07 10.65
CA ASP A 115 -1.86 2.72 11.71
C ASP A 115 -1.74 1.20 11.90
N GLY A 116 -2.86 0.49 11.95
CA GLY A 116 -2.87 -0.97 12.05
C GLY A 116 -2.25 -1.66 10.83
N LEU A 117 -2.46 -1.10 9.62
CA LEU A 117 -1.78 -1.56 8.39
C LEU A 117 -0.27 -1.35 8.51
N ARG A 118 0.18 -0.15 8.89
CA ARG A 118 1.62 0.16 9.04
C ARG A 118 2.31 -0.76 10.04
N LYS A 119 1.71 -0.99 11.21
CA LYS A 119 2.19 -1.96 12.22
C LYS A 119 2.30 -3.36 11.64
N CYS A 120 1.25 -3.82 10.96
CA CYS A 120 1.22 -5.14 10.35
C CYS A 120 2.30 -5.31 9.27
N LEU A 121 2.53 -4.30 8.43
CA LEU A 121 3.59 -4.36 7.43
C LEU A 121 4.97 -4.46 8.09
N ALA A 122 5.24 -3.63 9.10
CA ALA A 122 6.52 -3.65 9.81
C ALA A 122 6.81 -5.00 10.50
N GLU A 123 5.78 -5.71 10.95
CA GLU A 123 5.95 -7.05 11.54
C GLU A 123 6.08 -8.17 10.50
N GLU A 124 5.32 -8.10 9.40
CA GLU A 124 5.26 -9.19 8.43
C GLU A 124 6.41 -9.19 7.42
N PHE A 125 7.07 -8.05 7.22
CA PHE A 125 8.09 -7.89 6.19
C PHE A 125 9.46 -7.59 6.79
N SER A 126 10.48 -8.29 6.30
CA SER A 126 11.87 -8.08 6.70
C SER A 126 12.40 -6.71 6.29
N SER A 127 12.02 -6.25 5.10
CA SER A 127 12.40 -4.93 4.59
C SER A 127 11.27 -4.32 3.76
N ILE A 128 11.08 -3.02 3.93
CA ILE A 128 10.05 -2.22 3.27
C ILE A 128 10.75 -1.01 2.66
N TYR A 129 10.70 -0.89 1.34
CA TYR A 129 11.20 0.28 0.63
C TYR A 129 10.01 1.08 0.10
N VAL A 130 9.95 2.37 0.43
CA VAL A 130 8.89 3.28 0.00
C VAL A 130 9.53 4.47 -0.70
N PHE A 131 9.33 4.54 -2.01
CA PHE A 131 9.65 5.72 -2.80
C PHE A 131 8.37 6.55 -3.00
N HIS A 132 8.25 7.60 -2.21
CA HIS A 132 7.09 8.49 -2.21
C HIS A 132 7.18 9.51 -3.35
N LEU A 133 6.33 9.34 -4.36
CA LEU A 133 6.28 10.18 -5.56
C LEU A 133 5.37 11.42 -5.41
N ARG A 134 4.71 11.56 -4.25
CA ARG A 134 3.83 12.69 -3.95
C ARG A 134 2.70 12.82 -4.97
N GLY A 135 2.22 14.03 -5.22
CA GLY A 135 1.19 14.34 -6.21
C GLY A 135 -0.23 14.32 -5.65
N ASN A 136 -0.41 14.55 -4.34
CA ASN A 136 -1.73 14.65 -3.72
C ASN A 136 -2.46 15.93 -4.16
N ALA A 137 -3.32 15.79 -5.18
CA ALA A 137 -4.14 16.88 -5.71
C ALA A 137 -5.47 17.09 -4.96
N ARG A 138 -5.64 16.49 -3.77
CA ARG A 138 -6.75 16.80 -2.85
C ARG A 138 -6.36 17.84 -1.79
N THR A 139 -5.08 18.16 -1.68
CA THR A 139 -4.57 19.22 -0.80
C THR A 139 -4.80 20.60 -1.41
N ALA A 140 -4.60 21.65 -0.60
CA ALA A 140 -4.75 23.05 -1.00
C ALA A 140 -3.55 23.90 -0.55
N GLY A 141 -3.48 25.15 -1.04
CA GLY A 141 -2.47 26.12 -0.62
C GLY A 141 -1.03 25.68 -0.91
N GLU A 142 -0.13 25.98 0.03
CA GLU A 142 1.30 25.68 -0.11
C GLU A 142 1.58 24.18 -0.17
N LEU A 143 0.81 23.37 0.56
CA LEU A 143 0.95 21.91 0.50
C LEU A 143 0.67 21.38 -0.91
N ARG A 144 -0.37 21.90 -1.59
CA ARG A 144 -0.66 21.55 -2.98
C ARG A 144 0.48 21.93 -3.92
N ARG A 145 1.10 23.10 -3.70
CA ARG A 145 2.24 23.58 -4.51
C ARG A 145 3.45 22.66 -4.33
N LYS A 146 3.75 22.23 -3.11
CA LYS A 146 4.82 21.26 -2.82
C LYS A 146 4.56 19.92 -3.53
N GLU A 147 3.35 19.38 -3.41
CA GLU A 147 2.97 18.10 -4.06
C GLU A 147 3.12 18.12 -5.59
N LYS A 148 2.82 19.29 -6.20
CA LYS A 148 2.84 19.59 -7.65
C LYS A 148 2.24 18.46 -8.50
N ASP A 149 2.92 17.96 -9.52
CA ASP A 149 2.26 17.11 -10.51
C ASP A 149 2.15 15.66 -10.06
N ASN A 150 1.12 14.97 -10.53
CA ASN A 150 0.96 13.54 -10.30
C ASN A 150 1.64 12.75 -11.42
N VAL A 151 2.28 11.62 -11.09
CA VAL A 151 2.94 10.75 -12.09
C VAL A 151 1.96 10.10 -13.07
N PHE A 152 0.68 9.99 -12.70
CA PHE A 152 -0.42 9.57 -13.59
C PHE A 152 -1.16 10.74 -14.26
N GLY A 153 -0.63 11.97 -14.15
CA GLY A 153 -1.28 13.17 -14.66
C GLY A 153 -2.69 13.35 -14.09
N MET A 154 -3.67 13.66 -14.95
CA MET A 154 -5.07 13.86 -14.53
C MET A 154 -5.81 12.56 -14.19
N GLY A 155 -5.20 11.39 -14.43
CA GLY A 155 -5.82 10.09 -14.14
C GLY A 155 -5.92 9.75 -12.66
N SER A 156 -5.18 10.45 -11.79
CA SER A 156 -5.26 10.29 -10.34
C SER A 156 -5.08 11.62 -9.62
N ARG A 157 -5.78 11.76 -8.48
CA ARG A 157 -5.59 12.86 -7.53
C ARG A 157 -4.96 12.41 -6.22
N ALA A 158 -4.68 11.11 -6.07
CA ALA A 158 -4.08 10.54 -4.86
C ALA A 158 -2.56 10.72 -4.87
N PRO A 159 -1.91 10.89 -3.70
CA PRO A 159 -0.47 10.75 -3.63
C PRO A 159 -0.08 9.34 -4.08
N ILE A 160 1.06 9.21 -4.76
CA ILE A 160 1.52 7.93 -5.30
C ILE A 160 2.83 7.53 -4.62
N ALA A 161 2.99 6.24 -4.36
CA ALA A 161 4.25 5.66 -3.91
C ALA A 161 4.54 4.37 -4.68
N ILE A 162 5.83 4.13 -4.91
CA ILE A 162 6.34 2.81 -5.29
C ILE A 162 6.78 2.14 -4.00
N SER A 163 6.29 0.93 -3.75
CA SER A 163 6.60 0.18 -2.54
C SER A 163 7.12 -1.21 -2.90
N LEU A 164 8.27 -1.58 -2.33
CA LEU A 164 8.78 -2.95 -2.34
C LEU A 164 8.68 -3.52 -0.92
N LEU A 165 7.94 -4.62 -0.77
CA LEU A 165 7.75 -5.32 0.49
C LEU A 165 8.44 -6.68 0.38
N VAL A 166 9.46 -6.92 1.21
CA VAL A 166 10.33 -8.11 1.14
C VAL A 166 10.11 -8.98 2.35
N LYS A 167 9.71 -10.23 2.14
CA LYS A 167 9.73 -11.29 3.16
C LYS A 167 10.99 -12.14 2.97
N ASN A 168 11.82 -12.20 3.99
CA ASN A 168 12.99 -13.06 4.04
C ASN A 168 13.08 -13.68 5.44
N PRO A 169 12.75 -14.98 5.60
CA PRO A 169 12.76 -15.65 6.91
C PRO A 169 14.17 -15.83 7.46
N ASN A 170 15.19 -15.72 6.60
CA ASN A 170 16.60 -15.81 6.98
C ASN A 170 17.24 -14.43 7.17
N GLY A 171 16.45 -13.34 7.15
CA GLY A 171 16.95 -11.99 7.38
C GLY A 171 17.34 -11.79 8.84
N GLU A 172 18.51 -11.20 9.07
CA GLU A 172 19.00 -10.87 10.43
C GLU A 172 18.15 -9.81 11.13
N GLN A 173 17.48 -8.96 10.33
CA GLN A 173 16.62 -7.88 10.79
C GLN A 173 15.23 -8.04 10.20
N GLN A 174 14.22 -7.63 10.97
CA GLN A 174 12.82 -7.60 10.56
C GLN A 174 12.29 -6.17 10.66
N GLY A 175 11.32 -5.81 9.82
CA GLY A 175 10.66 -4.50 9.89
C GLY A 175 11.50 -3.31 9.50
N GLN A 176 12.56 -3.50 8.70
CA GLN A 176 13.43 -2.39 8.29
C GLN A 176 12.70 -1.53 7.24
N ILE A 177 12.37 -0.28 7.59
CA ILE A 177 11.65 0.63 6.70
C ILE A 177 12.60 1.69 6.15
N TYR A 178 12.70 1.74 4.82
CA TYR A 178 13.47 2.71 4.06
C TYR A 178 12.52 3.60 3.28
N PHE A 179 12.52 4.89 3.59
CA PHE A 179 11.67 5.88 2.98
C PHE A 179 12.48 6.88 2.16
N HIS A 180 12.02 7.21 0.97
CA HIS A 180 12.59 8.29 0.17
C HIS A 180 11.45 9.15 -0.40
N ASP A 181 11.45 10.44 -0.06
CA ASP A 181 10.59 11.43 -0.72
C ASP A 181 11.29 11.97 -1.97
N ILE A 182 10.57 11.96 -3.10
CA ILE A 182 11.07 12.49 -4.37
C ILE A 182 11.38 13.99 -4.32
N GLY A 183 10.72 14.75 -3.44
CA GLY A 183 10.95 16.17 -3.20
C GLY A 183 9.76 17.10 -3.53
N ASP A 184 9.90 18.36 -3.11
CA ASP A 184 8.92 19.42 -3.32
C ASP A 184 9.00 20.04 -4.73
N TYR A 185 7.85 20.50 -5.23
CA TYR A 185 7.71 21.33 -6.43
C TYR A 185 8.23 20.71 -7.73
N LEU A 186 8.17 19.37 -7.86
CA LEU A 186 8.57 18.65 -9.06
C LEU A 186 7.41 18.40 -10.06
N THR A 187 7.63 18.69 -11.34
CA THR A 187 6.71 18.32 -12.42
C THR A 187 6.67 16.80 -12.59
N ARG A 188 5.73 16.31 -13.39
CA ARG A 188 5.65 14.89 -13.73
C ARG A 188 6.95 14.43 -14.39
N GLU A 189 7.45 15.20 -15.35
CA GLU A 189 8.65 14.88 -16.13
C GLU A 189 9.90 14.88 -15.24
N GLU A 190 10.02 15.82 -14.30
CA GLU A 190 11.12 15.85 -13.33
C GLU A 190 11.07 14.61 -12.40
N LYS A 191 9.87 14.21 -11.95
CA LYS A 191 9.69 12.99 -11.15
C LYS A 191 10.08 11.73 -11.93
N LEU A 192 9.63 11.61 -13.18
CA LEU A 192 10.00 10.49 -14.05
C LEU A 192 11.49 10.49 -14.40
N GLY A 193 12.09 11.67 -14.60
CA GLY A 193 13.52 11.83 -14.80
C GLY A 193 14.34 11.29 -13.62
N LYS A 194 13.93 11.60 -12.38
CA LYS A 194 14.55 11.04 -11.17
C LYS A 194 14.42 9.53 -11.08
N LEU A 195 13.28 8.96 -11.46
CA LEU A 195 13.10 7.50 -11.50
C LEU A 195 14.09 6.84 -12.48
N ILE A 196 14.31 7.45 -13.64
CA ILE A 196 15.28 6.97 -14.63
C ILE A 196 16.71 7.12 -14.11
N GLU A 197 17.02 8.26 -13.49
CA GLU A 197 18.34 8.55 -12.90
C GLU A 197 18.71 7.54 -11.80
N PHE A 198 17.79 7.24 -10.90
CA PHE A 198 18.02 6.23 -9.86
C PHE A 198 18.08 4.82 -10.45
N GLY A 199 17.26 4.50 -11.46
CA GLY A 199 17.21 3.22 -12.17
C GLY A 199 16.69 2.02 -11.36
N SER A 200 17.01 1.95 -10.06
CA SER A 200 16.57 0.92 -9.13
C SER A 200 16.72 1.40 -7.68
N ILE A 201 16.34 0.56 -6.71
CA ILE A 201 16.64 0.82 -5.29
C ILE A 201 18.14 0.94 -5.01
N ALA A 202 19.00 0.29 -5.80
CA ALA A 202 20.44 0.37 -5.64
C ALA A 202 20.95 1.78 -5.93
N GLY A 203 20.43 2.47 -6.96
CA GLY A 203 20.82 3.85 -7.24
C GLY A 203 20.37 4.83 -6.15
N ILE A 204 19.23 4.59 -5.50
CA ILE A 204 18.82 5.38 -4.32
C ILE A 204 19.76 5.13 -3.14
N THR A 205 20.20 3.88 -2.93
CA THR A 205 21.18 3.49 -1.91
C THR A 205 22.56 4.09 -2.16
N GLU A 206 23.08 3.99 -3.38
CA GLU A 206 24.39 4.54 -3.78
C GLU A 206 24.45 6.05 -3.58
N GLN A 207 23.35 6.74 -3.87
CA GLN A 207 23.22 8.18 -3.62
C GLN A 207 22.88 8.53 -2.15
N GLN A 208 22.79 7.53 -1.26
CA GLN A 208 22.49 7.68 0.17
C GLN A 208 21.19 8.48 0.43
N ARG A 209 20.15 8.22 -0.36
CA ARG A 209 18.89 8.99 -0.31
C ARG A 209 17.79 8.34 0.52
N TRP A 210 18.01 7.12 1.02
CA TRP A 210 17.11 6.45 1.94
C TRP A 210 17.17 7.07 3.34
N GLN A 211 16.00 7.38 3.88
CA GLN A 211 15.80 7.67 5.29
C GLN A 211 15.32 6.38 5.97
N THR A 212 16.01 5.98 7.04
CA THR A 212 15.54 4.85 7.85
C THR A 212 14.43 5.36 8.77
N VAL A 213 13.29 4.67 8.78
CA VAL A 213 12.14 5.00 9.61
C VAL A 213 11.99 3.97 10.72
N THR A 214 11.91 4.44 11.95
CA THR A 214 11.53 3.61 13.10
C THR A 214 10.11 3.98 13.49
N PRO A 215 9.11 3.08 13.36
CA PRO A 215 7.73 3.39 13.75
C PRO A 215 7.64 3.78 15.22
N ASP A 216 6.82 4.78 15.54
CA ASP A 216 6.52 5.11 16.93
C ASP A 216 5.52 4.11 17.55
N GLN A 217 5.20 4.29 18.84
CA GLN A 217 4.24 3.43 19.54
C GLN A 217 2.82 3.46 18.95
N HIS A 218 2.49 4.54 18.23
CA HIS A 218 1.21 4.69 17.55
C HIS A 218 1.20 4.01 16.17
N GLY A 219 2.36 3.60 15.67
CA GLY A 219 2.53 3.01 14.34
C GLY A 219 2.74 4.05 13.25
N ASP A 220 3.08 5.29 13.61
CA ASP A 220 3.32 6.37 12.64
C ASP A 220 4.75 6.28 12.09
N TRP A 221 4.84 6.35 10.77
CA TRP A 221 6.11 6.31 10.03
C TRP A 221 6.62 7.71 9.72
N LEU A 222 5.69 8.60 9.40
CA LEU A 222 5.94 9.99 9.05
C LEU A 222 5.22 10.88 10.08
N ASN A 223 5.68 12.11 10.27
CA ASN A 223 5.04 13.12 11.13
C ASN A 223 4.70 12.60 12.54
N GLN A 224 5.63 11.85 13.15
CA GLN A 224 5.44 11.21 14.45
C GLN A 224 5.02 12.22 15.51
N ARG A 225 4.07 11.80 16.35
CA ARG A 225 3.46 12.65 17.37
C ARG A 225 4.42 12.83 18.53
N ASP A 226 4.34 14.01 19.17
CA ASP A 226 4.98 14.24 20.46
C ASP A 226 4.01 13.82 21.58
N ASP A 227 4.35 12.76 22.31
CA ASP A 227 3.56 12.23 23.41
C ASP A 227 3.38 13.22 24.57
N GLY A 228 4.20 14.28 24.65
CA GLY A 228 4.01 15.38 25.58
C GLY A 228 2.67 16.09 25.43
N PHE A 229 2.04 16.01 24.25
CA PHE A 229 0.71 16.59 24.02
C PHE A 229 -0.38 15.98 24.92
N ASN A 230 -0.24 14.72 25.31
CA ASN A 230 -1.22 14.04 26.18
C ASN A 230 -1.22 14.57 27.63
N GLN A 231 -0.28 15.44 27.98
CA GLN A 231 -0.23 16.09 29.30
C GLN A 231 -1.13 17.33 29.38
N TYR A 232 -1.64 17.83 28.24
CA TYR A 232 -2.57 18.96 28.21
C TYR A 232 -4.01 18.51 28.50
N ILE A 233 -4.84 19.45 28.94
CA ILE A 233 -6.25 19.21 29.25
C ILE A 233 -7.01 18.86 27.97
N VAL A 234 -7.70 17.73 27.97
CA VAL A 234 -8.55 17.26 26.86
C VAL A 234 -9.80 18.13 26.76
N MET A 235 -10.12 18.62 25.55
CA MET A 235 -11.28 19.50 25.32
C MET A 235 -12.58 18.76 24.94
N GLY A 236 -12.57 17.43 24.78
CA GLY A 236 -13.75 16.62 24.47
C GLY A 236 -13.44 15.17 24.19
#